data_AF-A0A6N6S6R6-F1
#
_entry.id   AF-A0A6N6S6R6-F1
#
_cell.length_a   1.000
_cell.length_b   1.000
_cell.length_c   1.000
_cell.angle_alpha   90.00
_cell.angle_beta   90.00
_cell.angle_gamma   90.00
#
_symmetry.space_group_name_H-M   'P 1'
#
loop_
_entity.id
_entity.type
_entity.pdbx_description
1 polymer ?
#
loop_
_entity_poly.entity_id
_entity_poly.type
_entity_poly.pdbx_seq_one_letter_code
_entity_poly.pdbx_strand_id
1 'polypeptide(L)' 'MGMTDPISDMFTRMRNACAIKRESVDIPSSKLKLSVLKILKNEGFIKEFKEISNDG' A
#
# COMPACT_ATOMS: atom_id res chain seq x y z
N MET A 1 -7.75 16.83 -9.92
CA MET A 1 -8.08 16.33 -8.56
C MET A 1 -6.81 16.41 -7.73
N GLY A 2 -6.77 17.31 -6.74
CA GLY A 2 -5.65 17.39 -5.81
C GLY A 2 -5.64 16.14 -4.94
N MET A 3 -4.48 15.48 -4.83
CA MET A 3 -4.29 14.34 -3.93
C MET A 3 -4.26 14.89 -2.50
N THR A 4 -5.42 15.00 -1.87
CA THR A 4 -5.56 15.61 -0.53
C THR A 4 -4.98 14.72 0.56
N ASP A 5 -5.02 13.39 0.39
CA ASP A 5 -4.46 12.48 1.38
C ASP A 5 -3.83 11.21 0.74
N PRO A 6 -2.50 11.04 0.83
CA PRO A 6 -1.80 9.91 0.24
C PRO A 6 -2.01 8.57 0.98
N ILE A 7 -2.52 8.59 2.21
CA ILE A 7 -2.82 7.39 3.00
C ILE A 7 -4.19 6.82 2.59
N SER A 8 -5.19 7.67 2.42
CA SER A 8 -6.52 7.33 1.94
C SER A 8 -6.48 6.78 0.51
N ASP A 9 -5.64 7.37 -0.35
CA ASP A 9 -5.38 6.81 -1.69
C ASP A 9 -4.78 5.39 -1.61
N MET A 10 -3.82 5.15 -0.70
CA MET A 10 -3.23 3.83 -0.48
C MET A 10 -4.30 2.80 -0.07
N PHE A 11 -5.12 3.11 0.94
CA PHE A 11 -6.18 2.21 1.38
C PHE A 11 -7.24 1.98 0.31
N THR A 12 -7.58 3.00 -0.47
CA THR A 12 -8.53 2.89 -1.58
C THR A 12 -8.01 1.93 -2.65
N ARG A 13 -6.72 1.99 -3.01
CA ARG A 13 -6.09 1.03 -3.93
C ARG A 13 -6.12 -0.40 -3.40
N MET A 14 -5.78 -0.60 -2.13
CA MET A 14 -5.81 -1.94 -1.50
C MET A 14 -7.23 -2.52 -1.49
N ARG A 15 -8.24 -1.71 -1.13
CA ARG A 15 -9.65 -2.12 -1.16
C ARG A 15 -10.10 -2.51 -2.57
N ASN A 16 -9.76 -1.70 -3.56
CA ASN A 16 -10.12 -1.97 -4.96
C ASN A 16 -9.43 -3.26 -5.46
N ALA A 17 -8.16 -3.47 -5.14
CA ALA A 17 -7.42 -4.69 -5.50
C ALA A 17 -8.07 -5.94 -4.87
N CYS A 18 -8.47 -5.86 -3.60
CA CYS A 18 -9.19 -6.93 -2.91
C CYS A 18 -10.55 -7.23 -3.57
N ALA A 19 -11.30 -6.19 -3.95
CA ALA A 19 -12.61 -6.34 -4.60
C ALA A 19 -12.53 -7.11 -5.94
N ILE A 20 -11.42 -6.97 -6.68
CA ILE A 20 -11.16 -7.71 -7.92
C ILE A 20 -10.30 -8.96 -7.71
N LYS A 21 -10.10 -9.39 -6.45
CA LYS A 21 -9.32 -10.58 -6.05
C LYS A 21 -7.89 -10.61 -6.59
N ARG A 22 -7.22 -9.45 -6.67
CA ARG A 22 -5.78 -9.38 -6.98
C ARG A 22 -4.97 -9.83 -5.76
N GLU A 23 -3.93 -10.62 -6.01
CA GLU A 23 -3.03 -11.11 -4.95
C GLU A 23 -2.07 -10.03 -4.44
N SER A 24 -1.72 -9.06 -5.29
CA SER A 24 -0.80 -7.95 -4.97
C SER A 24 -1.24 -6.64 -5.64
N VAL A 25 -0.78 -5.52 -5.07
CA VAL A 25 -1.02 -4.17 -5.59
C VAL A 25 0.21 -3.29 -5.41
N ASP A 26 0.56 -2.53 -6.44
CA ASP A 26 1.65 -1.56 -6.39
C ASP A 26 1.15 -0.21 -5.90
N ILE A 27 1.91 0.36 -4.95
CA ILE A 27 1.58 1.64 -4.31
C ILE A 27 2.85 2.49 -4.30
N PRO A 28 2.78 3.79 -4.65
CA PRO A 28 3.94 4.66 -4.60
C PRO A 28 4.49 4.74 -3.18
N SER A 29 5.78 4.41 -3.01
CA SER A 29 6.44 4.35 -1.71
C SER A 29 6.56 5.72 -1.06
N SER A 30 6.49 5.74 0.26
CA SER A 30 6.72 6.92 1.09
C SER A 30 7.03 6.47 2.51
N LYS A 31 7.87 7.20 3.24
CA LYS A 31 8.27 6.85 4.61
C LYS A 31 7.06 6.58 5.52
N LEU A 32 6.01 7.39 5.41
CA LEU A 32 4.78 7.22 6.19
C LEU A 32 4.04 5.92 5.82
N LYS A 33 3.88 5.66 4.51
CA LYS A 33 3.19 4.46 4.02
C LYS A 33 3.92 3.18 4.43
N LEU A 34 5.26 3.19 4.41
CA LEU A 34 6.07 2.07 4.89
C LEU A 34 5.82 1.77 6.36
N SER A 35 5.74 2.80 7.22
CA SER A 35 5.38 2.62 8.63
C SER A 35 3.99 2.00 8.82
N VAL A 36 3.02 2.45 8.02
CA VAL A 36 1.66 1.86 8.04
C VAL A 36 1.68 0.41 7.58
N LEU A 37 2.37 0.08 6.49
CA LEU A 37 2.50 -1.30 5.98
C LEU A 37 3.20 -2.22 7.00
N LYS A 38 4.20 -1.71 7.73
CA LYS A 38 4.83 -2.46 8.83
C LYS A 38 3.84 -2.81 9.92
N ILE A 39 3.00 -1.86 10.35
CA ILE A 39 1.95 -2.10 11.35
C ILE A 39 0.94 -3.11 10.82
N LEU A 40 0.45 -2.94 9.58
CA LEU A 40 -0.49 -3.87 8.95
C LEU A 40 0.08 -5.30 8.86
N LYS A 41 1.39 -5.45 8.61
CA LYS A 41 2.06 -6.76 8.63
C LYS A 41 2.13 -7.33 10.05
N ASN A 42 2.47 -6.52 11.04
CA ASN A 42 2.58 -6.94 12.44
C ASN A 42 1.22 -7.40 13.01
N GLU A 43 0.15 -6.70 12.67
CA GLU A 43 -1.22 -7.04 13.05
C GLU A 43 -1.81 -8.21 12.22
N GLY A 44 -1.09 -8.69 11.20
CA GLY A 44 -1.51 -9.81 10.36
C GLY A 44 -2.55 -9.48 9.28
N PHE A 45 -2.80 -8.20 8.98
CA PHE A 45 -3.70 -7.78 7.89
C PHE A 45 -3.13 -8.03 6.50
N ILE A 46 -1.81 -7.97 6.36
CA ILE A 46 -1.10 -8.28 5.11
C ILE A 46 -0.03 -9.35 5.36
N LYS A 47 0.14 -10.26 4.40
CA LYS A 47 1.16 -11.32 4.48
C LYS A 47 2.57 -10.74 4.36
N GLU A 48 2.81 -9.98 3.30
CA GLU A 48 4.12 -9.43 3.00
C GLU A 48 3.98 -8.15 2.17
N PHE A 49 4.98 -7.27 2.28
CA PHE A 49 5.16 -6.12 1.39
C PHE A 49 6.64 -6.04 1.02
N LYS A 50 6.92 -5.55 -0.19
CA LYS A 50 8.28 -5.33 -0.70
C LYS A 50 8.39 -3.91 -1.24
N GLU A 51 9.48 -3.23 -0.92
CA GLU A 51 9.82 -1.97 -1.57
C GLU A 51 10.49 -2.27 -2.91
N ILE A 52 9.92 -1.72 -3.98
CA ILE A 52 10.47 -1.83 -5.33
C ILE A 52 11.07 -0.46 -5.65
N SER A 53 12.37 -0.32 -5.44
CA SER A 53 13.12 0.83 -5.92
C SER A 53 13.33 0.65 -7.42
N ASN A 54 12.66 1.47 -8.22
CA ASN A 54 12.95 1.57 -9.64
C ASN A 54 14.21 2.44 -9.80
N ASP A 55 15.37 1.86 -9.47
CA ASP A 55 16.69 2.42 -9.77
C ASP A 55 16.85 2.41 -11.30
N GLY A 56 16.91 3.59 -11.90
CA GLY A 56 17.12 3.80 -13.33
C GLY A 56 18.15 4.88 -13.54
#